data_AF-A0A087XUV9-F1
#
_entry.id   AF-A0A087XUV9-F1
#
_cell.length_a   1.000
_cell.length_b   1.000
_cell.length_c   1.000
_cell.angle_alpha   90.00
_cell.angle_beta   90.00
_cell.angle_gamma   90.00
#
_symmetry.space_group_name_H-M   'P 1'
#
loop_
_entity.id
_entity.type
_entity.pdbx_description
1 polymer ?
#
loop_
_entity_poly.entity_id
_entity_poly.type
_entity_poly.pdbx_seq_one_letter_code
_entity_poly.pdbx_strand_id
1 'polypeptide(L)'
;MFSLSLMLLLTAGSCVYCIDLIQPDSKVVQPGQSLTITCRPSGYSVTDDNYATGWIRHREGKPMEWIFDMWGGGTFYKNDALENKFSYSKDTSAGTVTITGQNLQPEDAAVYYCVSRRTVMQSTCKTVQKLSSQQSDM
;
A
#
# COMPACT_ATOMS: atom_id res chain seq x y z
N MET A 1 -2.39 38.93 33.85
CA MET A 1 -2.49 39.48 32.49
C MET A 1 -1.71 38.56 31.57
N PHE A 2 -2.34 37.50 31.06
CA PHE A 2 -1.70 36.63 30.08
C PHE A 2 -1.68 37.38 28.75
N SER A 3 -0.48 37.62 28.22
CA SER A 3 -0.29 38.38 26.99
C SER A 3 -1.11 37.77 25.86
N LEU A 4 -2.02 38.55 25.26
CA LEU A 4 -2.78 38.15 24.07
C LEU A 4 -1.86 37.71 22.92
N SER A 5 -0.58 38.10 22.94
CA SER A 5 0.42 37.65 21.96
C SER A 5 0.75 36.15 22.04
N LEU A 6 0.49 35.46 23.17
CA LEU A 6 0.76 34.02 23.28
C LEU A 6 -0.34 33.16 22.63
N MET A 7 -1.54 33.70 22.44
CA MET A 7 -2.64 32.99 21.75
C MET A 7 -2.55 33.03 20.23
N LEU A 8 -1.72 33.91 19.63
CA LEU A 8 -1.58 34.00 18.17
C LEU A 8 -0.61 32.96 17.56
N LEU A 9 0.05 32.12 18.36
CA LEU A 9 0.89 31.02 17.86
C LEU A 9 0.14 29.70 17.65
N LEU A 10 -1.16 29.67 17.93
CA LEU A 10 -2.07 28.55 17.61
C LEU A 10 -2.77 28.76 16.26
N THR A 11 -2.13 29.47 15.32
CA THR A 11 -2.58 29.50 13.93
C THR A 11 -2.51 28.08 13.37
N ALA A 12 -3.71 27.53 13.11
CA ALA A 12 -3.99 26.24 12.53
C ALA A 12 -2.88 25.74 11.58
N GLY A 13 -1.98 24.91 12.11
CA GLY A 13 -1.26 23.97 11.27
C GLY A 13 -2.31 23.03 10.72
N SER A 14 -2.79 23.29 9.50
CA SER A 14 -3.55 22.30 8.76
C SER A 14 -2.70 21.03 8.78
N CYS A 15 -3.09 20.03 9.56
CA CYS A 15 -2.40 18.75 9.58
C CYS A 15 -2.60 18.15 8.18
N VAL A 16 -1.62 18.36 7.31
CA VAL A 16 -1.59 17.70 6.00
C VAL A 16 -1.43 16.22 6.27
N TYR A 17 -2.52 15.46 6.10
CA TYR A 17 -2.52 14.02 6.32
C TYR A 17 -2.31 13.32 4.96
N CYS A 18 -1.05 13.12 4.59
CA CYS A 18 -0.69 12.31 3.43
C CYS A 18 -0.55 10.84 3.83
N ILE A 19 -0.78 9.96 2.86
CA ILE A 19 -0.58 8.53 2.99
C ILE A 19 0.39 8.10 1.92
N ASP A 20 1.44 7.42 2.34
CA ASP A 20 2.39 6.76 1.46
C ASP A 20 2.25 5.25 1.61
N LEU A 21 2.37 4.54 0.50
CA LEU A 21 2.41 3.09 0.47
C LEU A 21 3.83 2.67 0.12
N ILE A 22 4.61 2.35 1.14
CA ILE A 22 6.04 2.12 1.01
C ILE A 22 6.25 0.65 0.63
N GLN A 23 6.74 0.43 -0.58
CA GLN A 23 7.06 -0.89 -1.12
C GLN A 23 8.41 -0.86 -1.86
N PRO A 24 9.01 -2.03 -2.16
CA PRO A 24 10.21 -2.08 -2.99
C PRO A 24 9.95 -1.57 -4.41
N ASP A 25 10.97 -0.97 -5.05
CA ASP A 25 10.87 -0.44 -6.41
C ASP A 25 10.70 -1.54 -7.47
N SER A 26 11.64 -2.49 -7.50
CA SER A 26 11.63 -3.61 -8.43
C SER A 26 12.30 -4.81 -7.80
N LYS A 27 11.81 -6.00 -8.17
CA LYS A 27 12.40 -7.27 -7.80
C LYS A 27 12.33 -8.22 -8.99
N VAL A 28 13.41 -8.97 -9.19
CA VAL A 28 13.55 -9.94 -10.29
C VAL A 28 13.98 -11.27 -9.70
N VAL A 29 13.36 -12.35 -10.20
CA VAL A 29 13.70 -13.73 -9.85
C VAL A 29 13.71 -14.57 -11.11
N GLN A 30 14.37 -15.73 -11.06
CA GLN A 30 14.33 -16.69 -12.16
C GLN A 30 12.98 -17.44 -12.17
N PRO A 31 12.54 -17.96 -13.34
CA PRO A 31 11.36 -18.80 -13.41
C PRO A 31 11.42 -19.97 -12.41
N GLY A 32 10.28 -20.28 -11.79
CA GLY A 32 10.15 -21.32 -10.78
C GLY A 32 10.49 -20.88 -9.35
N GLN A 33 11.08 -19.70 -9.16
CA GLN A 33 11.42 -19.19 -7.83
C GLN A 33 10.22 -18.49 -7.16
N SER A 34 10.28 -18.38 -5.84
CA SER A 34 9.32 -17.59 -5.06
C SER A 34 9.84 -16.18 -4.81
N LEU A 35 8.95 -15.22 -4.67
CA LEU A 35 9.29 -13.84 -4.40
C LEU A 35 8.32 -13.21 -3.39
N THR A 36 8.88 -12.60 -2.35
CA THR A 36 8.11 -11.86 -1.34
C THR A 36 8.29 -10.35 -1.51
N ILE A 37 7.17 -9.63 -1.54
CA ILE A 37 7.12 -8.18 -1.46
C ILE A 37 6.20 -7.73 -0.33
N THR A 38 6.64 -6.70 0.38
CA THR A 38 6.01 -6.20 1.61
C THR A 38 5.72 -4.72 1.43
N CYS A 39 4.53 -4.31 1.87
CA CYS A 39 4.10 -2.93 1.89
C CYS A 39 3.92 -2.45 3.33
N ARG A 40 4.38 -1.23 3.60
CA ARG A 40 4.14 -0.53 4.86
C ARG A 40 3.42 0.80 4.57
N PRO A 41 2.14 0.93 4.92
CA PRO A 41 1.50 2.24 4.85
C PRO A 41 2.09 3.21 5.88
N SER A 42 2.21 4.47 5.49
CA SER A 42 2.42 5.62 6.36
C SER A 42 1.10 6.38 6.51
N GLY A 43 0.89 7.06 7.64
CA GLY A 43 -0.33 7.84 7.83
C GLY A 43 -1.60 7.00 8.03
N TYR A 44 -1.52 5.72 8.39
CA TYR A 44 -2.60 4.98 9.07
C TYR A 44 -2.06 3.66 9.63
N SER A 45 -2.78 3.06 10.57
CA SER A 45 -2.48 1.70 11.05
C SER A 45 -3.13 0.65 10.16
N VAL A 46 -2.45 -0.48 9.90
CA VAL A 46 -3.06 -1.65 9.21
C VAL A 46 -4.19 -2.31 10.02
N THR A 47 -4.44 -1.83 11.23
CA THR A 47 -5.57 -2.21 12.10
C THR A 47 -6.67 -1.14 12.15
N ASP A 48 -6.57 -0.05 11.39
CA ASP A 48 -7.61 0.98 11.33
C ASP A 48 -8.78 0.51 10.44
N ASP A 49 -9.96 0.37 11.02
CA ASP A 49 -11.17 -0.13 10.35
C ASP A 49 -11.66 0.77 9.21
N ASN A 50 -11.19 2.03 9.14
CA ASN A 50 -11.49 2.93 8.03
C ASN A 50 -10.67 2.64 6.77
N TYR A 51 -9.70 1.73 6.87
CA TYR A 51 -8.76 1.41 5.80
C TYR A 51 -8.73 -0.07 5.49
N ALA A 52 -8.74 -0.41 4.20
CA ALA A 52 -8.27 -1.69 3.71
C ALA A 52 -6.91 -1.52 3.06
N THR A 53 -6.01 -2.47 3.28
CA THR A 53 -4.71 -2.51 2.60
C THR A 53 -4.56 -3.82 1.86
N GLY A 54 -4.00 -3.76 0.66
CA GLY A 54 -3.94 -4.94 -0.20
C GLY A 54 -2.96 -4.78 -1.35
N TRP A 55 -3.06 -5.70 -2.29
CA TRP A 55 -2.21 -5.76 -3.46
C TRP A 55 -3.03 -5.97 -4.73
N ILE A 56 -2.66 -5.25 -5.78
CA ILE A 56 -3.11 -5.48 -7.15
C ILE A 56 -1.91 -5.73 -8.05
N ARG A 57 -2.13 -6.45 -9.16
CA ARG A 57 -1.15 -6.59 -10.23
C ARG A 57 -1.69 -6.04 -11.53
N HIS A 58 -0.81 -5.43 -12.32
CA HIS A 58 -1.10 -4.91 -13.65
C HIS A 58 -0.13 -5.55 -14.65
N ARG A 59 -0.67 -6.40 -15.52
CA ARG A 59 0.07 -7.02 -16.61
C ARG A 59 -0.05 -6.16 -17.86
N GLU A 60 0.99 -6.16 -18.69
CA GLU A 60 0.98 -5.40 -19.94
C GLU A 60 -0.23 -5.80 -20.82
N GLY A 61 -0.97 -4.80 -21.29
CA GLY A 61 -2.17 -5.01 -22.12
C GLY A 61 -3.35 -5.67 -21.40
N LYS A 62 -3.36 -5.76 -20.06
CA LYS A 62 -4.43 -6.36 -19.26
C LYS A 62 -5.01 -5.35 -18.26
N PRO A 63 -6.27 -5.51 -17.83
CA PRO A 63 -6.80 -4.72 -16.73
C PRO A 63 -6.04 -5.00 -15.42
N MET A 64 -6.18 -4.08 -14.46
CA MET A 64 -5.70 -4.30 -13.10
C MET A 64 -6.46 -5.45 -12.43
N GLU A 65 -5.73 -6.39 -11.84
CA GLU A 65 -6.29 -7.55 -11.15
C GLU A 65 -6.01 -7.43 -9.65
N TRP A 66 -7.06 -7.50 -8.84
CA TRP A 66 -6.92 -7.58 -7.39
C TRP A 66 -6.36 -8.95 -7.00
N ILE A 67 -5.37 -8.97 -6.11
CA ILE A 67 -4.89 -10.20 -5.46
C ILE A 67 -5.71 -10.40 -4.18
N PHE A 68 -5.65 -9.41 -3.28
CA PHE A 68 -6.45 -9.38 -2.06
C PHE A 68 -6.48 -7.95 -1.48
N ASP A 69 -7.41 -7.70 -0.57
CA ASP A 69 -7.35 -6.58 0.37
C ASP A 69 -7.97 -6.97 1.71
N MET A 70 -7.51 -6.33 2.78
CA MET A 70 -7.93 -6.62 4.14
C MET A 70 -8.18 -5.32 4.90
N TRP A 71 -9.40 -5.17 5.40
CA TRP A 71 -9.79 -4.08 6.30
C TRP A 71 -9.08 -4.22 7.66
N GLY A 72 -8.87 -3.09 8.34
CA GLY A 72 -8.34 -3.06 9.71
C GLY A 72 -9.02 -4.09 10.61
N GLY A 73 -10.36 -4.08 10.59
CA GLY A 73 -11.25 -4.91 11.40
C GLY A 73 -11.37 -6.36 10.94
N GLY A 74 -10.65 -6.74 9.89
CA GLY A 74 -10.47 -8.14 9.49
C GLY A 74 -11.37 -8.63 8.36
N THR A 75 -12.37 -7.85 7.91
CA THR A 75 -13.06 -8.16 6.66
C THR A 75 -12.04 -8.21 5.52
N PHE A 76 -12.08 -9.26 4.70
CA PHE A 76 -11.08 -9.46 3.66
C PHE A 76 -11.71 -9.97 2.37
N TYR A 77 -11.11 -9.58 1.25
CA TYR A 77 -11.41 -10.11 -0.08
C TYR A 77 -10.15 -10.78 -0.63
N LYS A 78 -10.32 -11.90 -1.34
CA LYS A 78 -9.29 -12.54 -2.17
C LYS A 78 -9.83 -12.80 -3.55
N ASN A 79 -8.91 -12.86 -4.51
CA ASN A 79 -9.16 -13.37 -5.83
C ASN A 79 -8.87 -14.88 -5.88
N ASP A 80 -9.93 -15.69 -5.91
CA ASP A 80 -9.82 -17.16 -5.92
C ASP A 80 -9.05 -17.68 -7.14
N ALA A 81 -9.07 -16.97 -8.27
CA ALA A 81 -8.28 -17.37 -9.45
C ALA A 81 -6.76 -17.29 -9.23
N LEU A 82 -6.33 -16.60 -8.15
CA LEU A 82 -4.92 -16.39 -7.81
C LEU A 82 -4.49 -17.08 -6.52
N GLU A 83 -5.37 -17.83 -5.87
CA GLU A 83 -5.11 -18.40 -4.53
C GLU A 83 -3.93 -19.38 -4.51
N ASN A 84 -3.73 -20.13 -5.60
CA ASN A 84 -2.61 -21.07 -5.73
C ASN A 84 -1.31 -20.39 -6.18
N LYS A 85 -1.35 -19.09 -6.49
CA LYS A 85 -0.18 -18.32 -6.95
C LYS A 85 0.40 -17.41 -5.90
N PHE A 86 -0.44 -16.80 -5.07
CA PHE A 86 0.01 -15.85 -4.06
C PHE A 86 -0.50 -16.24 -2.68
N SER A 87 0.41 -16.35 -1.72
CA SER A 87 0.06 -16.25 -0.31
C SER A 87 0.15 -14.79 0.15
N TYR A 88 -0.63 -14.44 1.16
CA TYR A 88 -0.71 -13.08 1.68
C TYR A 88 -0.76 -13.06 3.22
N SER A 89 -0.24 -11.99 3.82
CA SER A 89 -0.25 -11.82 5.28
C SER A 89 -0.35 -10.35 5.69
N LYS A 90 -0.88 -10.12 6.89
CA LYS A 90 -0.91 -8.84 7.60
C LYS A 90 -0.17 -9.00 8.92
N ASP A 91 0.91 -8.26 9.11
CA ASP A 91 1.65 -8.18 10.37
C ASP A 91 1.27 -6.89 11.09
N THR A 92 0.51 -7.02 12.17
CA THR A 92 0.02 -5.87 12.95
C THR A 92 1.10 -5.24 13.82
N SER A 93 2.12 -6.00 14.21
CA SER A 93 3.25 -5.51 15.01
C SER A 93 4.19 -4.67 14.14
N ALA A 94 4.51 -5.17 12.94
CA ALA A 94 5.34 -4.45 11.98
C ALA A 94 4.56 -3.37 11.21
N GLY A 95 3.23 -3.42 11.22
CA GLY A 95 2.36 -2.53 10.46
C GLY A 95 2.47 -2.77 8.96
N THR A 96 2.55 -4.03 8.51
CA THR A 96 2.82 -4.37 7.10
C THR A 96 1.83 -5.35 6.50
N VAL A 97 1.73 -5.31 5.17
CA VAL A 97 0.91 -6.21 4.36
C VAL A 97 1.76 -6.79 3.23
N THR A 98 1.83 -8.11 3.15
CA THR A 98 2.81 -8.84 2.33
C THR A 98 2.12 -9.80 1.37
N ILE A 99 2.68 -9.97 0.17
CA ILE A 99 2.42 -11.13 -0.69
C ILE A 99 3.69 -11.92 -0.93
N THR A 100 3.55 -13.24 -1.08
CA THR A 100 4.58 -14.13 -1.61
C THR A 100 4.04 -14.85 -2.83
N GLY A 101 4.60 -14.54 -3.99
CA GLY A 101 4.36 -15.27 -5.23
C GLY A 101 5.12 -16.60 -5.19
N GLN A 102 4.45 -17.70 -5.50
CA GLN A 102 5.01 -19.04 -5.45
C GLN A 102 5.21 -19.60 -6.85
N ASN A 103 6.37 -20.22 -7.13
CA ASN A 103 6.66 -20.84 -8.43
C ASN A 103 6.35 -19.88 -9.60
N LEU A 104 6.92 -18.67 -9.54
CA LEU A 104 6.61 -17.59 -10.48
C LEU A 104 7.11 -17.93 -11.87
N GLN A 105 6.27 -17.67 -12.87
CA GLN A 105 6.60 -17.90 -14.28
C GLN A 105 6.68 -16.55 -15.03
N PRO A 106 7.23 -16.52 -16.25
CA PRO A 106 7.28 -15.30 -17.05
C PRO A 106 5.91 -14.62 -17.22
N GLU A 107 4.81 -15.38 -17.23
CA GLU A 107 3.44 -14.86 -17.37
C GLU A 107 2.93 -14.13 -16.11
N ASP A 108 3.62 -14.31 -14.97
CA ASP A 108 3.36 -13.61 -13.72
C ASP A 108 4.13 -12.28 -13.63
N ALA A 109 4.99 -11.95 -14.60
CA ALA A 109 5.63 -10.65 -14.69
C ALA A 109 4.57 -9.55 -14.84
N ALA A 110 4.57 -8.62 -13.90
CA ALA A 110 3.59 -7.55 -13.79
C ALA A 110 4.17 -6.41 -12.96
N VAL A 111 3.52 -5.25 -13.02
CA VAL A 111 3.71 -4.24 -11.97
C VAL A 111 2.79 -4.58 -10.81
N TYR A 112 3.35 -4.66 -9.61
CA TYR A 112 2.62 -4.95 -8.38
C TYR A 112 2.48 -3.67 -7.56
N TYR A 113 1.24 -3.31 -7.24
CA TYR A 113 0.94 -2.11 -6.45
C TYR A 113 0.32 -2.50 -5.12
N CYS A 114 0.93 -2.01 -4.05
CA CYS A 114 0.25 -1.86 -2.78
C CYS A 114 -0.83 -0.80 -2.93
N VAL A 115 -2.00 -1.09 -2.37
CA VAL A 115 -3.17 -0.21 -2.46
C VAL A 115 -3.83 -0.06 -1.10
N SER A 116 -4.42 1.12 -0.91
CA SER A 116 -5.23 1.45 0.25
C SER A 116 -6.62 1.84 -0.21
N ARG A 117 -7.66 1.17 0.31
CA ARG A 117 -9.06 1.60 0.16
C ARG A 117 -9.50 2.28 1.45
N ARG A 118 -10.35 3.30 1.35
CA ARG A 118 -10.90 4.00 2.51
C ARG A 118 -12.40 4.11 2.41
N THR A 119 -13.09 4.05 3.55
CA THR A 119 -14.52 4.32 3.64
C THR A 119 -14.83 5.82 3.67
N VAL A 120 -14.10 6.65 4.44
CA VAL A 120 -14.23 8.13 4.41
C VAL A 120 -12.94 8.82 4.92
N MET A 121 -12.31 9.70 4.11
CA MET A 121 -11.68 10.97 4.52
C MET A 121 -11.11 11.71 3.30
N GLN A 122 -11.25 13.05 3.31
CA GLN A 122 -10.70 13.97 2.32
C GLN A 122 -9.19 14.11 2.55
N SER A 123 -8.35 13.39 1.78
CA SER A 123 -6.91 13.66 1.81
C SER A 123 -6.65 15.00 1.14
N THR A 124 -5.89 15.87 1.81
CA THR A 124 -5.43 17.13 1.20
C THR A 124 -4.35 16.89 0.15
N CYS A 125 -3.74 15.70 0.14
CA CYS A 125 -2.70 15.30 -0.81
C CYS A 125 -3.32 14.62 -2.03
N LYS A 126 -2.79 14.93 -3.22
CA LYS A 126 -3.15 14.24 -4.47
C LYS A 126 -2.49 12.86 -4.48
N THR A 127 -3.20 11.85 -4.97
CA THR A 127 -2.62 10.52 -5.21
C THR A 127 -1.57 10.61 -6.31
N VAL A 128 -0.33 10.23 -6.00
CA VAL A 128 0.78 10.17 -6.96
C VAL A 128 1.42 8.80 -6.84
N GLN A 129 1.60 8.12 -7.97
CA GLN A 129 2.40 6.90 -8.03
C GLN A 129 3.82 7.30 -8.46
N LYS A 130 4.78 7.21 -7.54
CA LYS A 130 6.17 7.49 -7.88
C LYS A 130 6.77 6.27 -8.57
N LEU A 131 7.13 6.42 -9.85
CA LEU A 131 7.85 5.40 -10.61
C LEU A 131 9.35 5.51 -10.29
N SER A 132 10.08 4.39 -10.27
CA SER A 132 11.47 4.33 -9.80
C SER A 132 12.44 5.28 -10.53
N SER A 133 12.10 5.71 -11.75
CA SER A 133 12.89 6.68 -12.53
C SER A 133 12.89 8.11 -11.97
N GLN A 134 12.08 8.43 -10.94
CA GLN A 134 12.02 9.76 -10.32
C GLN A 134 12.62 9.82 -8.91
N GLN A 135 13.31 8.75 -8.47
CA GLN A 135 13.94 8.70 -7.15
C GLN A 135 15.39 9.25 -7.15
N SER A 136 15.99 9.53 -8.32
CA SER A 136 17.35 10.08 -8.43
C SER A 136 17.46 11.60 -8.28
N ASP A 137 16.33 12.33 -8.27
CA ASP A 137 16.31 13.79 -8.15
C ASP A 137 15.57 14.22 -6.87
N MET A 138 16.18 13.97 -5.70
CA MET A 138 15.98 14.78 -4.50
C MET A 138 17.14 14.60 -3.52
#